data_AF-A0A1G5HQB1-F1
#
_entry.id   AF-A0A1G5HQB1-F1
#
_cell.length_a   1.000
_cell.length_b   1.000
_cell.length_c   1.000
_cell.angle_alpha   90.00
_cell.angle_beta   90.00
_cell.angle_gamma   90.00
#
_symmetry.space_group_name_H-M   'P 1'
#
loop_
_entity.id
_entity.type
_entity.pdbx_description
1 polymer ?
#
loop_
_entity_poly.entity_id
_entity_poly.type
_entity_poly.pdbx_seq_one_letter_code
_entity_poly.pdbx_strand_id
1 'polypeptide(L)'
;MGARKGQNNFKAHQSDVINAGLKRVRLALKAVPRRTRFEDFNALARYVANAAGMHPTTMARNPRYRKVVWDYIQSRPGIVSGGAEQIQASMGLEISRLDVALLKRDNERLRKMLSNRLSHGSEATEPISHIGNEEARTNDLRRSFELTATVLARLLNWAAEKEIGIITDINRGEILDAAEISGDRLVAARPDTTPFFDWLRQHSGHAYGSDRS
;
A
#
# COMPACT_ATOMS: atom_id res chain seq x y z
N MET A 1 29.60 -17.28 -20.11
CA MET A 1 28.94 -15.98 -19.81
C MET A 1 28.54 -15.97 -18.34
N GLY A 2 29.37 -15.41 -17.45
CA GLY A 2 29.08 -15.31 -16.02
C GLY A 2 28.06 -14.21 -15.72
N ALA A 3 27.27 -14.37 -14.66
CA ALA A 3 26.29 -13.38 -14.22
C ALA A 3 26.94 -12.01 -13.95
N ARG A 4 26.30 -10.92 -14.37
CA ARG A 4 26.79 -9.56 -14.09
C ARG A 4 26.84 -9.32 -12.57
N LYS A 5 27.95 -8.73 -12.09
CA LYS A 5 28.15 -8.37 -10.68
C LYS A 5 26.94 -7.55 -10.17
N GLY A 6 26.21 -8.09 -9.20
CA GLY A 6 25.00 -7.48 -8.63
C GLY A 6 23.66 -8.14 -9.01
N GLN A 7 23.64 -9.07 -9.98
CA GLN A 7 22.46 -9.91 -10.23
C GLN A 7 22.48 -11.15 -9.33
N ASN A 8 21.53 -11.25 -8.40
CA ASN A 8 21.28 -12.48 -7.66
C ASN A 8 20.42 -13.42 -8.53
N ASN A 9 21.08 -14.26 -9.33
CA ASN A 9 20.42 -15.25 -10.19
C ASN A 9 19.64 -16.32 -9.40
N PHE A 10 19.93 -16.47 -8.10
CA PHE A 10 19.21 -17.38 -7.22
C PHE A 10 18.01 -16.73 -6.54
N LYS A 11 17.70 -15.45 -6.83
CA LYS A 11 16.60 -14.74 -6.17
C LYS A 11 15.24 -15.42 -6.41
N ALA A 12 14.99 -15.92 -7.62
CA ALA A 12 13.78 -16.65 -7.95
C ALA A 12 13.66 -17.92 -7.09
N HIS A 13 14.68 -18.78 -7.15
CA HIS A 13 14.76 -20.01 -6.35
C HIS A 13 14.67 -19.75 -4.83
N GLN A 14 15.37 -18.73 -4.31
CA GLN A 14 15.27 -18.34 -2.90
C GLN A 14 13.86 -17.88 -2.53
N SER A 15 13.20 -17.14 -3.41
CA SER A 15 11.82 -16.70 -3.21
C SER A 15 10.87 -17.90 -3.21
N ASP A 16 11.07 -18.86 -4.11
CA ASP A 16 10.25 -20.07 -4.20
C ASP A 16 10.40 -20.96 -2.97
N VAL A 17 11.63 -21.15 -2.48
CA VAL A 17 11.90 -21.89 -1.24
C VAL A 17 11.23 -21.22 -0.04
N ILE A 18 11.32 -19.89 0.08
CA ILE A 18 10.67 -19.13 1.16
C ILE A 18 9.15 -19.23 1.04
N ASN A 19 8.59 -19.13 -0.17
CA ASN A 19 7.16 -19.21 -0.41
C ASN A 19 6.61 -20.62 -0.09
N ALA A 20 7.34 -21.67 -0.47
CA ALA A 20 7.01 -23.05 -0.11
C ALA A 20 7.07 -23.26 1.41
N GLY A 21 8.07 -22.68 2.08
CA GLY A 21 8.16 -22.66 3.55
C GLY A 21 6.96 -21.95 4.18
N LEU A 22 6.59 -20.76 3.69
CA LEU A 22 5.43 -20.00 4.17
C LEU A 22 4.13 -20.79 4.05
N LYS A 23 3.94 -21.52 2.94
CA LYS A 23 2.77 -22.39 2.77
C LYS A 23 2.71 -23.47 3.86
N ARG A 24 3.83 -24.14 4.15
CA ARG A 24 3.92 -25.15 5.23
C ARG A 24 3.64 -24.56 6.61
N VAL A 25 4.21 -23.38 6.91
CA VAL A 25 3.97 -22.67 8.17
C VAL A 25 2.48 -22.33 8.35
N ARG A 26 1.82 -21.83 7.30
CA ARG A 26 0.38 -21.53 7.34
C ARG A 26 -0.48 -22.77 7.55
N LEU A 27 -0.12 -23.89 6.91
CA LEU A 27 -0.82 -25.16 7.11
C LEU A 27 -0.64 -25.67 8.56
N ALA A 28 0.58 -25.62 9.09
CA ALA A 28 0.87 -25.98 10.47
C ALA A 28 0.07 -25.13 11.47
N LEU A 29 -0.01 -23.81 11.26
CA LEU A 29 -0.83 -22.91 12.09
C LEU A 29 -2.33 -23.22 12.03
N LYS A 30 -2.85 -23.60 10.85
CA LYS A 30 -4.24 -24.04 10.70
C LYS A 30 -4.52 -25.34 11.45
N ALA A 31 -3.52 -26.23 11.54
CA ALA A 31 -3.62 -27.50 12.24
C ALA A 31 -3.47 -27.39 13.78
N VAL A 32 -3.12 -26.21 14.31
CA VAL A 32 -3.03 -26.00 15.76
C VAL A 32 -4.41 -26.21 16.39
N PRO A 33 -4.55 -27.12 17.38
CA PRO A 33 -5.83 -27.37 18.03
C PRO A 33 -6.36 -26.12 18.74
N ARG A 34 -7.68 -25.89 18.67
CA ARG A 34 -8.33 -24.68 19.20
C ARG A 34 -8.18 -24.48 20.70
N ARG A 35 -7.94 -25.55 21.47
CA ARG A 35 -7.82 -25.53 22.94
C ARG A 35 -6.38 -25.49 23.44
N THR A 36 -5.41 -25.54 22.54
CA THR A 36 -4.00 -25.49 22.93
C THR A 36 -3.60 -24.05 23.27
N ARG A 37 -2.95 -23.88 24.41
CA ARG A 37 -2.32 -22.62 24.82
C ARG A 37 -0.81 -22.82 24.88
N PHE A 38 -0.08 -21.80 24.47
CA PHE A 38 1.37 -21.76 24.51
C PHE A 38 1.83 -20.75 25.55
N GLU A 39 2.94 -21.01 26.21
CA GLU A 39 3.47 -20.13 27.27
C GLU A 39 3.90 -18.78 26.69
N ASP A 40 4.65 -18.81 25.59
CA ASP A 40 5.19 -17.65 24.92
C ASP A 40 5.16 -17.80 23.38
N PHE A 41 5.60 -16.75 22.68
CA PHE A 41 5.73 -16.77 21.23
C PHE A 41 6.69 -17.87 20.76
N ASN A 42 7.79 -18.11 21.49
CA ASN A 42 8.80 -19.07 21.08
C ASN A 42 8.29 -20.51 21.14
N ALA A 43 7.45 -20.84 22.13
CA ALA A 43 6.80 -22.13 22.25
C ALA A 43 5.89 -22.39 21.05
N LEU A 44 5.06 -21.43 20.65
CA LEU A 44 4.25 -21.54 19.45
C LEU A 44 5.13 -21.64 18.19
N ALA A 45 6.16 -20.81 18.05
CA ALA A 45 7.05 -20.82 16.90
C ALA A 45 7.80 -22.16 16.75
N ARG A 46 8.27 -22.75 17.86
CA ARG A 46 8.89 -24.09 17.88
C ARG A 46 7.90 -25.18 17.49
N TYR A 47 6.69 -25.15 18.03
CA TYR A 47 5.62 -26.09 17.67
C TYR A 47 5.33 -26.04 16.17
N VAL A 48 5.14 -24.83 15.63
CA VAL A 48 4.86 -24.61 14.21
C VAL A 48 6.04 -25.01 13.33
N ALA A 49 7.28 -24.76 13.77
CA ALA A 49 8.48 -25.18 13.05
C ALA A 49 8.52 -26.71 12.90
N ASN A 50 8.31 -27.43 14.00
CA ASN A 50 8.28 -28.89 14.02
C ASN A 50 7.15 -29.43 13.13
N ALA A 51 5.94 -28.88 13.27
CA ALA A 51 4.78 -29.26 12.46
C ALA A 51 4.95 -28.95 10.96
N ALA A 52 5.68 -27.90 10.61
CA ALA A 52 6.00 -27.54 9.23
C ALA A 52 7.20 -28.30 8.64
N GLY A 53 7.83 -29.20 9.43
CA GLY A 53 9.01 -29.95 9.02
C GLY A 53 10.22 -29.06 8.77
N MET A 54 10.45 -28.06 9.63
CA MET A 54 11.59 -27.14 9.56
C MET A 54 12.27 -26.97 10.91
N HIS A 55 13.56 -26.66 10.89
CA HIS A 55 14.32 -26.48 12.11
C HIS A 55 13.87 -25.19 12.85
N PRO A 56 13.75 -25.18 14.20
CA PRO A 56 13.34 -24.01 14.96
C PRO A 56 14.20 -22.77 14.72
N THR A 57 15.51 -22.93 14.49
CA THR A 57 16.39 -21.80 14.16
C THR A 57 16.06 -21.18 12.80
N THR A 58 15.60 -21.97 11.82
CA THR A 58 15.15 -21.46 10.52
C THR A 58 13.89 -20.61 10.67
N MET A 59 12.95 -21.03 11.52
CA MET A 59 11.77 -20.25 11.89
C MET A 59 12.17 -18.94 12.58
N ALA A 60 13.09 -19.00 13.57
CA ALA A 60 13.50 -17.84 14.34
C ALA A 60 14.29 -16.80 13.53
N ARG A 61 15.11 -17.24 12.57
CA ARG A 61 15.96 -16.36 11.74
C ARG A 61 15.21 -15.72 10.57
N ASN A 62 14.13 -16.33 10.08
CA ASN A 62 13.40 -15.79 8.94
C ASN A 62 12.24 -14.89 9.40
N PRO A 63 12.31 -13.58 9.18
CA PRO A 63 11.30 -12.65 9.68
C PRO A 63 9.93 -12.85 9.02
N ARG A 64 9.89 -13.36 7.78
CA ARG A 64 8.62 -13.63 7.09
C ARG A 64 7.84 -14.74 7.77
N TYR A 65 8.51 -15.76 8.29
CA TYR A 65 7.83 -16.84 9.01
C TYR A 65 7.33 -16.35 10.37
N ARG A 66 8.15 -15.58 11.09
CA ARG A 66 7.75 -14.97 12.37
C ARG A 66 6.54 -14.05 12.24
N LYS A 67 6.48 -13.25 11.17
CA LYS A 67 5.32 -12.39 10.87
C LYS A 67 4.04 -13.21 10.74
N VAL A 68 4.06 -14.34 10.03
CA VAL A 68 2.86 -15.19 9.89
C VAL A 68 2.42 -15.81 11.22
N VAL A 69 3.36 -16.24 12.07
CA VAL A 69 3.04 -16.75 13.42
C VAL A 69 2.45 -15.62 14.28
N TRP A 70 2.97 -14.40 14.12
CA TRP A 70 2.49 -13.22 14.83
C TRP A 70 1.07 -12.83 14.42
N ASP A 71 0.81 -12.71 13.11
CA ASP A 71 -0.52 -12.42 12.57
C ASP A 71 -1.55 -13.44 13.07
N TYR A 72 -1.13 -14.70 13.22
CA TYR A 72 -1.98 -15.74 13.78
C TYR A 72 -2.33 -15.52 15.25
N ILE A 73 -1.36 -15.12 16.09
CA ILE A 73 -1.62 -14.77 17.50
C ILE A 73 -2.59 -13.59 17.58
N GLN A 74 -2.42 -12.56 16.74
CA GLN A 74 -3.33 -11.41 16.70
C GLN A 74 -4.75 -11.84 16.32
N SER A 75 -4.89 -12.78 15.38
CA SER A 75 -6.20 -13.32 14.98
C SER A 75 -6.86 -14.23 16.02
N ARG A 76 -6.10 -14.72 17.01
CA ARG A 76 -6.55 -15.65 18.06
C ARG A 76 -6.07 -15.22 19.44
N PRO A 77 -6.65 -14.14 20.00
CA PRO A 77 -6.31 -13.70 21.34
C PRO A 77 -6.57 -14.83 22.35
N GLY A 78 -5.57 -15.13 23.19
CA GLY A 78 -5.62 -16.21 24.19
C GLY A 78 -4.93 -17.52 23.80
N ILE A 79 -4.33 -17.60 22.60
CA ILE A 79 -3.48 -18.75 22.23
C ILE A 79 -2.11 -18.73 22.92
N VAL A 80 -1.63 -17.54 23.30
CA VAL A 80 -0.41 -17.36 24.10
C VAL A 80 -0.81 -16.82 25.48
N SER A 81 -0.33 -17.45 26.54
CA SER A 81 -0.65 -17.13 27.94
C SER A 81 0.19 -15.99 28.50
N GLY A 82 1.45 -15.82 28.04
CA GLY A 82 2.32 -14.71 28.42
C GLY A 82 1.83 -13.40 27.84
N GLY A 83 1.68 -12.37 28.70
CA GLY A 83 1.06 -11.07 28.41
C GLY A 83 1.29 -10.58 26.98
N ALA A 84 0.21 -10.59 26.20
CA ALA A 84 0.22 -10.20 24.79
C ALA A 84 0.86 -8.82 24.57
N GLU A 85 0.75 -7.90 25.54
CA GLU A 85 1.30 -6.54 25.48
C GLU A 85 2.84 -6.49 25.42
N GLN A 86 3.54 -7.34 26.19
CA GLN A 86 5.01 -7.34 26.22
C GLN A 86 5.61 -8.01 24.97
N ILE A 87 4.88 -8.98 24.41
CA ILE A 87 5.21 -9.60 23.13
C ILE A 87 4.87 -8.65 21.97
N GLN A 88 3.78 -7.87 22.08
CA GLN A 88 3.37 -6.86 21.09
C GLN A 88 4.39 -5.73 20.95
N ALA A 89 4.92 -5.20 22.06
CA ALA A 89 5.91 -4.13 22.03
C ALA A 89 7.24 -4.58 21.39
N SER A 90 7.74 -5.76 21.77
CA SER A 90 9.06 -6.23 21.31
C SER A 90 9.06 -6.68 19.85
N MET A 91 8.06 -7.44 19.39
CA MET A 91 7.98 -7.88 18.00
C MET A 91 7.39 -6.83 17.06
N GLY A 92 6.46 -5.99 17.52
CA GLY A 92 5.97 -4.86 16.73
C GLY A 92 7.13 -3.95 16.31
N LEU A 93 8.05 -3.67 17.25
CA LEU A 93 9.28 -2.93 16.95
C LEU A 93 10.23 -3.69 16.02
N GLU A 94 10.42 -4.99 16.22
CA GLU A 94 11.34 -5.81 15.39
C GLU A 94 10.83 -5.95 13.94
N ILE A 95 9.53 -6.22 13.76
CA ILE A 95 8.87 -6.31 12.44
C ILE A 95 8.84 -4.93 11.77
N SER A 96 8.49 -3.87 12.51
CA SER A 96 8.51 -2.50 11.97
C SER A 96 9.92 -2.09 11.54
N ARG A 97 10.96 -2.44 12.30
CA ARG A 97 12.36 -2.19 11.91
C ARG A 97 12.74 -2.92 10.63
N LEU A 98 12.30 -4.17 10.48
CA LEU A 98 12.56 -4.97 9.28
C LEU A 98 11.80 -4.45 8.05
N ASP A 99 10.53 -4.09 8.22
CA ASP A 99 9.70 -3.50 7.16
C ASP A 99 10.28 -2.13 6.76
N VAL A 100 10.70 -1.29 7.71
CA VAL A 100 11.40 -0.01 7.44
C VAL A 100 12.72 -0.24 6.72
N ALA A 101 13.52 -1.24 7.11
CA ALA A 101 14.79 -1.54 6.45
C ALA A 101 14.60 -2.04 5.02
N LEU A 102 13.60 -2.90 4.78
CA LEU A 102 13.22 -3.35 3.44
C LEU A 102 12.72 -2.19 2.58
N LEU A 103 11.81 -1.36 3.13
CA LEU A 103 11.28 -0.18 2.45
C LEU A 103 12.38 0.83 2.12
N LYS A 104 13.34 1.08 3.02
CA LYS A 104 14.50 1.94 2.75
C LYS A 104 15.34 1.40 1.61
N ARG A 105 15.63 0.09 1.60
CA ARG A 105 16.41 -0.56 0.55
C ARG A 105 15.70 -0.53 -0.80
N ASP A 106 14.38 -0.73 -0.81
CA ASP A 106 13.57 -0.63 -2.02
C ASP A 106 13.49 0.83 -2.50
N ASN A 107 13.38 1.80 -1.60
CA ASN A 107 13.42 3.23 -1.95
C ASN A 107 14.77 3.63 -2.55
N GLU A 108 15.89 3.21 -1.95
CA GLU A 108 17.23 3.43 -2.52
C GLU A 108 17.40 2.76 -3.89
N ARG A 109 16.87 1.54 -4.06
CA ARG A 109 16.92 0.83 -5.34
C ARG A 109 16.09 1.55 -6.40
N LEU A 110 14.88 2.00 -6.05
CA LEU A 110 14.01 2.77 -6.94
C LEU A 110 14.64 4.10 -7.31
N ARG A 111 15.24 4.81 -6.34
CA ARG A 111 16.02 6.04 -6.59
C ARG A 111 17.19 5.79 -7.54
N LYS A 112 17.94 4.69 -7.37
CA LYS A 112 19.02 4.31 -8.29
C LYS A 112 18.51 3.91 -9.68
N MET A 113 17.35 3.27 -9.77
CA MET A 113 16.75 2.95 -11.07
C MET A 113 16.24 4.20 -11.78
N LEU A 114 15.66 5.16 -11.05
CA LEU A 114 15.26 6.46 -11.56
C LEU A 114 16.48 7.27 -12.01
N SER A 115 17.53 7.36 -11.18
CA SER A 115 18.76 8.05 -11.56
C SER A 115 19.37 7.44 -12.82
N ASN A 116 19.47 6.12 -12.90
CA ASN A 116 20.03 5.46 -14.08
C ASN A 116 19.18 5.66 -15.34
N ARG A 117 17.84 5.70 -15.23
CA ARG A 117 16.95 6.02 -16.36
C ARG A 117 17.10 7.48 -16.81
N LEU A 118 17.23 8.40 -15.86
CA LEU A 118 17.48 9.81 -16.16
C LEU A 118 18.89 10.03 -16.76
N SER A 119 19.89 9.25 -16.34
CA SER A 119 21.26 9.34 -16.85
C SER A 119 21.49 8.65 -18.20
N HIS A 120 20.70 7.62 -18.54
CA HIS A 120 20.84 6.87 -19.81
C HIS A 120 19.81 7.31 -20.88
N GLY A 121 18.94 8.28 -20.57
CA GLY A 121 18.04 8.93 -21.52
C GLY A 121 18.59 10.22 -22.13
N SER A 122 19.90 10.48 -22.01
CA SER A 122 20.53 11.73 -22.44
C SER A 122 21.56 11.46 -23.54
N GLU A 123 21.09 11.13 -24.74
CA GLU A 123 21.71 11.62 -25.96
C GLU A 123 20.81 12.75 -26.50
N ALA A 124 21.43 13.90 -26.77
CA ALA A 124 20.88 15.20 -27.22
C ALA A 124 20.13 15.99 -26.12
N THR A 125 20.47 17.25 -25.76
CA THR A 125 21.11 18.33 -26.52
C THR A 125 21.74 19.33 -25.54
N GLU A 126 22.90 19.90 -25.90
CA GLU A 126 23.48 21.09 -25.28
C GLU A 126 22.56 22.34 -25.38
N PRO A 127 22.82 23.42 -24.62
CA PRO A 127 21.79 24.34 -24.16
C PRO A 127 21.38 25.31 -25.27
N ILE A 128 20.20 25.08 -25.86
CA ILE A 128 19.50 26.11 -26.61
C ILE A 128 18.46 26.74 -25.69
N SER A 129 18.84 27.90 -25.20
CA SER A 129 18.02 29.03 -24.79
C SER A 129 16.53 28.92 -25.13
N HIS A 130 15.71 28.98 -24.09
CA HIS A 130 14.36 29.56 -24.07
C HIS A 130 13.39 29.07 -25.16
N ILE A 131 12.75 27.90 -24.97
CA ILE A 131 11.36 27.60 -25.43
C ILE A 131 10.76 26.37 -24.70
N GLY A 132 11.54 25.41 -24.20
CA GLY A 132 11.03 24.16 -23.62
C GLY A 132 10.43 24.19 -22.20
N ASN A 133 10.24 25.36 -21.58
CA ASN A 133 9.83 25.46 -20.18
C ASN A 133 8.31 25.37 -19.98
N GLU A 134 7.50 25.60 -21.01
CA GLU A 134 6.04 25.58 -20.88
C GLU A 134 5.45 24.18 -20.91
N GLU A 135 5.93 23.27 -21.77
CA GLU A 135 5.41 21.90 -21.86
C GLU A 135 5.72 21.05 -20.62
N ALA A 136 6.92 21.20 -20.05
CA ALA A 136 7.28 20.53 -18.79
C ALA A 136 6.46 21.08 -17.62
N ARG A 137 6.30 22.42 -17.53
CA ARG A 137 5.47 23.07 -16.50
C ARG A 137 4.00 22.72 -16.62
N THR A 138 3.45 22.68 -17.83
CA THR A 138 2.04 22.31 -18.06
C THR A 138 1.78 20.85 -17.70
N ASN A 139 2.71 19.94 -17.97
CA ASN A 139 2.62 18.54 -17.53
C ASN A 139 2.66 18.41 -16.00
N ASP A 140 3.54 19.14 -15.31
CA ASP A 140 3.62 19.12 -13.85
C ASP A 140 2.38 19.76 -13.19
N LEU A 141 1.86 20.84 -13.76
CA LEU A 141 0.62 21.48 -13.33
C LEU A 141 -0.59 20.56 -13.52
N ARG A 142 -0.69 19.90 -14.68
CA ARG A 142 -1.74 18.92 -14.96
C ARG A 142 -1.72 17.76 -13.99
N ARG A 143 -0.53 17.21 -13.70
CA ARG A 143 -0.37 16.13 -12.73
C ARG A 143 -0.73 16.56 -11.31
N SER A 144 -0.34 17.78 -10.92
CA SER A 144 -0.68 18.35 -9.61
C SER A 144 -2.18 18.60 -9.47
N PHE A 145 -2.83 19.03 -10.55
CA PHE A 145 -4.28 19.16 -10.63
C PHE A 145 -4.98 17.80 -10.51
N GLU A 146 -4.56 16.77 -11.26
CA GLU A 146 -5.14 15.43 -11.20
C GLU A 146 -5.07 14.82 -9.80
N LEU A 147 -3.94 14.99 -9.10
CA LEU A 147 -3.79 14.53 -7.71
C LEU A 147 -4.73 15.27 -6.76
N THR A 148 -4.81 16.59 -6.88
CA THR A 148 -5.70 17.43 -6.05
C THR A 148 -7.17 17.10 -6.32
N ALA A 149 -7.56 16.97 -7.59
CA ALA A 149 -8.91 16.61 -8.01
C ALA A 149 -9.31 15.21 -7.51
N THR A 150 -8.37 14.25 -7.50
CA THR A 150 -8.61 12.91 -6.95
C THR A 150 -8.88 12.95 -5.44
N VAL A 151 -8.09 13.72 -4.68
CA VAL A 151 -8.30 13.87 -3.23
C VAL A 151 -9.63 14.56 -2.95
N LEU A 152 -9.93 15.64 -3.68
CA LEU A 152 -11.17 16.39 -3.53
C LEU A 152 -12.39 15.53 -3.87
N ALA A 153 -12.37 14.77 -4.97
CA ALA A 153 -13.46 13.88 -5.34
C ALA A 153 -13.72 12.80 -4.28
N ARG A 154 -12.67 12.22 -3.69
CA ARG A 154 -12.81 11.26 -2.58
C ARG A 154 -13.40 11.91 -1.33
N LEU A 155 -13.00 13.14 -1.02
CA LEU A 155 -13.52 13.89 0.12
C LEU A 155 -15.00 14.22 -0.07
N LEU A 156 -15.39 14.68 -1.27
CA LEU A 156 -16.78 14.99 -1.60
C LEU A 156 -17.67 13.74 -1.61
N ASN A 157 -17.17 12.61 -2.11
CA ASN A 157 -17.89 11.34 -2.04
C ASN A 157 -18.07 10.86 -0.59
N TRP A 158 -17.02 10.97 0.23
CA TRP A 158 -17.12 10.64 1.66
C TRP A 158 -18.09 11.57 2.40
N ALA A 159 -18.09 12.87 2.08
CA ALA A 159 -19.04 13.84 2.65
C ALA A 159 -20.48 13.50 2.26
N ALA A 160 -20.72 13.13 0.99
CA ALA A 160 -22.02 12.68 0.52
C ALA A 160 -22.47 11.37 1.21
N GLU A 161 -21.58 10.37 1.36
CA GLU A 161 -21.87 9.11 2.06
C GLU A 161 -22.17 9.29 3.56
N LYS A 162 -21.60 10.32 4.18
CA LYS A 162 -21.79 10.65 5.60
C LYS A 162 -22.92 11.64 5.85
N GLU A 163 -23.68 12.01 4.80
CA GLU A 163 -24.73 13.03 4.87
C GLU A 163 -24.23 14.37 5.43
N ILE A 164 -22.93 14.65 5.27
CA ILE A 164 -22.29 15.90 5.69
C ILE A 164 -22.56 16.93 4.60
N GLY A 165 -23.84 17.28 4.43
CA GLY A 165 -24.30 18.52 3.83
C GLY A 165 -23.70 18.98 2.51
N ILE A 166 -22.93 18.20 1.75
CA ILE A 166 -22.26 18.67 0.53
C ILE A 166 -22.54 17.65 -0.57
N ILE A 167 -23.22 18.11 -1.61
CA ILE A 167 -23.64 17.29 -2.75
C ILE A 167 -23.03 17.87 -4.02
N THR A 168 -22.53 16.99 -4.89
CA THR A 168 -22.03 17.39 -6.21
C THR A 168 -23.07 17.07 -7.28
N ASP A 169 -23.50 18.09 -8.02
CA ASP A 169 -24.35 17.91 -9.20
C ASP A 169 -23.46 17.90 -10.45
N ILE A 170 -23.18 16.70 -10.96
CA ILE A 170 -22.32 16.48 -12.13
C ILE A 170 -22.95 17.01 -13.43
N ASN A 171 -24.29 17.03 -13.50
CA ASN A 171 -25.02 17.46 -14.69
C ASN A 171 -24.96 18.99 -14.82
N ARG A 172 -25.21 19.68 -13.72
CA ARG A 172 -25.13 21.15 -13.66
C ARG A 172 -23.70 21.65 -13.52
N GLY A 173 -22.80 20.83 -12.99
CA GLY A 173 -21.43 21.21 -12.67
C GLY A 173 -21.38 22.15 -11.47
N GLU A 174 -22.19 21.87 -10.45
CA GLU A 174 -22.36 22.69 -9.25
C GLU A 174 -22.01 21.87 -8.01
N ILE A 175 -21.42 22.53 -7.00
CA ILE A 175 -21.22 21.97 -5.66
C ILE A 175 -22.21 22.68 -4.75
N LEU A 176 -23.06 21.91 -4.08
CA LEU A 176 -24.17 22.40 -3.28
C LEU A 176 -23.99 22.05 -1.81
N ASP A 177 -24.35 22.98 -0.93
CA ASP A 177 -24.52 22.75 0.51
C ASP A 177 -25.97 22.30 0.77
N ALA A 178 -26.14 21.01 1.06
CA ALA A 178 -27.37 20.36 1.46
C ALA A 178 -27.69 20.49 2.96
N ALA A 179 -26.78 21.00 3.80
CA ALA A 179 -27.10 21.33 5.19
C ALA A 179 -27.88 22.66 5.30
N GLU A 180 -27.81 23.51 4.28
CA GLU A 180 -28.49 24.80 4.27
C GLU A 180 -29.91 24.71 3.68
N ILE A 181 -30.91 25.17 4.45
CA ILE A 181 -32.33 25.08 4.08
C ILE A 181 -32.73 26.22 3.12
N SER A 182 -31.95 27.31 3.06
CA SER A 182 -32.21 28.52 2.26
C SER A 182 -31.89 28.34 0.77
N GLY A 183 -32.15 29.36 -0.06
CA GLY A 183 -31.81 29.38 -1.49
C GLY A 183 -30.32 29.60 -1.80
N ASP A 184 -29.47 29.72 -0.77
CA ASP A 184 -28.04 30.06 -0.89
C ASP A 184 -27.13 28.83 -0.87
N ARG A 185 -27.68 27.66 -1.23
CA ARG A 185 -27.01 26.35 -1.24
C ARG A 185 -25.83 26.25 -2.19
N LEU A 186 -25.52 27.29 -2.96
CA LEU A 186 -24.53 27.20 -4.02
C LEU A 186 -23.14 27.51 -3.47
N VAL A 187 -22.32 26.49 -3.30
CA VAL A 187 -20.92 26.65 -2.83
C VAL A 187 -20.02 27.04 -3.99
N ALA A 188 -20.19 26.39 -5.15
CA ALA A 188 -19.40 26.68 -6.34
C ALA A 188 -20.17 26.30 -7.61
N ALA A 189 -20.03 27.13 -8.64
CA ALA A 189 -20.64 26.93 -9.96
C ALA A 189 -19.64 27.15 -11.07
N ARG A 190 -20.10 26.95 -12.31
CA ARG A 190 -19.34 27.32 -13.51
C ARG A 190 -19.08 28.84 -13.52
N PRO A 191 -17.92 29.29 -14.00
CA PRO A 191 -16.92 28.53 -14.78
C PRO A 191 -15.87 27.79 -13.93
N ASP A 192 -15.72 28.12 -12.65
CA ASP A 192 -14.59 27.68 -11.82
C ASP A 192 -14.57 26.18 -11.54
N THR A 193 -15.74 25.55 -11.56
CA THR A 193 -15.89 24.10 -11.36
C THR A 193 -15.66 23.27 -12.63
N THR A 194 -15.59 23.92 -13.81
CA THR A 194 -15.53 23.23 -15.11
C THR A 194 -14.35 22.27 -15.25
N PRO A 195 -13.09 22.66 -14.92
CA PRO A 195 -11.95 21.77 -15.04
C PRO A 195 -12.08 20.51 -14.16
N PHE A 196 -12.68 20.67 -12.97
CA PHE A 196 -12.90 19.57 -12.04
C PHE A 196 -13.98 18.60 -12.54
N PHE A 197 -15.12 19.09 -13.00
CA PHE A 197 -16.20 18.23 -13.50
C PHE A 197 -15.84 17.55 -14.83
N ASP A 198 -15.08 18.21 -15.71
CA ASP A 198 -14.57 17.59 -16.94
C ASP A 198 -13.58 16.47 -16.63
N TRP A 199 -12.68 16.69 -15.66
CA TRP A 199 -11.82 15.63 -15.14
C TRP A 199 -12.63 14.50 -14.50
N LEU A 200 -13.64 14.82 -13.69
CA LEU A 200 -14.47 13.83 -13.00
C LEU A 200 -15.18 12.92 -14.01
N ARG A 201 -15.78 13.48 -15.08
CA ARG A 201 -16.44 12.71 -16.14
C ARG A 201 -15.50 11.74 -16.86
N GLN A 202 -14.26 12.15 -17.10
CA GLN A 202 -13.25 11.30 -17.73
C GLN A 202 -12.84 10.10 -16.85
N HIS A 203 -12.94 10.24 -15.53
CA HIS A 203 -12.47 9.24 -14.56
C HIS A 203 -13.62 8.45 -13.89
N SER A 204 -14.85 8.97 -13.88
CA SER A 204 -16.03 8.30 -13.33
C SER A 204 -16.55 7.17 -14.23
N GLY A 205 -16.16 7.15 -15.52
CA GLY A 205 -16.42 6.05 -16.45
C GLY A 205 -15.67 4.74 -16.14
N HIS A 206 -14.82 4.71 -15.10
CA HIS A 206 -14.16 3.49 -14.61
C HIS A 206 -14.63 3.04 -13.21
N ALA A 207 -15.53 3.80 -12.57
CA ALA A 207 -16.01 3.51 -11.21
C ALA A 207 -17.45 2.95 -11.16
N TYR A 208 -18.20 2.98 -12.25
CA TYR A 208 -19.57 2.46 -12.33
C TYR A 208 -19.73 1.54 -13.53
N GLY A 209 -19.29 0.30 -13.36
CA GLY A 209 -19.35 -0.75 -14.38
C GLY A 209 -19.25 -2.17 -13.81
N SER A 210 -19.80 -2.42 -12.62
CA SER A 210 -20.22 -3.77 -12.19
C SER A 210 -21.15 -3.63 -10.98
N ASP A 211 -22.23 -4.39 -11.00
CA ASP A 211 -23.33 -4.45 -10.02
C ASP A 211 -24.35 -3.31 -10.07
N ARG A 212 -25.33 -3.47 -10.97
CA ARG A 212 -26.73 -3.78 -10.56
C ARG A 212 -27.63 -4.00 -11.79
N SER A 213 -27.81 -5.27 -12.12
CA SER A 213 -29.07 -5.97 -12.48
C SER A 213 -28.75 -7.18 -13.36
#